data_AF-Q9MHX5-F1
#
_entry.id   AF-Q9MHX5-F1
#
_cell.length_a   1.000
_cell.length_b   1.000
_cell.length_c   1.000
_cell.angle_alpha   90.00
_cell.angle_beta   90.00
_cell.angle_gamma   90.00
#
_symmetry.space_group_name_H-M   'P 1'
#
loop_
_entity.id
_entity.type
_entity.pdbx_description
1 polymer ?
#
loop_
_entity_poly.entity_id
_entity_poly.type
_entity_poly.pdbx_seq_one_letter_code
_entity_poly.pdbx_strand_id
1 'polypeptide(L)' 'ALRSAAQMVSYEVSIGLILITVLICVGSCNLSEIVMAQKQIWFGIPLFPVLVMFFLSCLAETNRAP' A
#
# COMPACT_ATOMS: atom_id res chain seq x y z
N ALA A 1 -16.59 -15.20 12.10
CA ALA A 1 -15.79 -14.23 12.88
C ALA A 1 -14.29 -14.50 12.77
N LEU A 2 -13.77 -15.62 13.31
CA LEU A 2 -12.33 -15.91 13.35
C LEU A 2 -11.63 -15.93 11.96
N ARG A 3 -12.30 -16.50 10.94
CA ARG A 3 -11.74 -16.60 9.58
C ARG A 3 -11.62 -15.24 8.87
N SER A 4 -12.60 -14.36 9.07
CA SER A 4 -12.58 -12.99 8.51
C SER A 4 -11.56 -12.11 9.22
N ALA A 5 -11.41 -12.25 10.54
CA ALA A 5 -10.37 -11.55 11.30
C ALA A 5 -8.95 -11.97 10.86
N ALA A 6 -8.73 -13.27 10.65
CA ALA A 6 -7.45 -13.78 10.16
C ALA A 6 -7.12 -13.28 8.72
N GLN A 7 -8.14 -13.17 7.85
CA GLN A 7 -7.96 -12.56 6.52
C GLN A 7 -7.58 -11.09 6.64
N MET A 8 -8.32 -10.31 7.43
CA MET A 8 -8.07 -8.88 7.62
C MET A 8 -6.63 -8.62 8.11
N VAL A 9 -6.16 -9.35 9.13
CA VAL A 9 -4.78 -9.27 9.62
C VAL A 9 -3.75 -9.62 8.53
N SER A 10 -4.04 -10.61 7.68
CA SER A 10 -3.13 -11.00 6.60
C SER A 10 -2.98 -9.90 5.53
N TYR A 11 -4.07 -9.18 5.23
CA TYR A 11 -4.04 -8.03 4.32
C TYR A 11 -3.39 -6.79 4.95
N GLU A 12 -3.56 -6.59 6.25
CA GLU A 12 -2.90 -5.50 7.00
C GLU A 12 -1.38 -5.65 6.98
N VAL A 13 -0.86 -6.87 7.18
CA VAL A 13 0.57 -7.17 7.04
C VAL A 13 1.06 -6.89 5.62
N SER A 14 0.27 -7.25 4.61
CA SER A 14 0.61 -7.03 3.19
C SER A 14 0.67 -5.52 2.86
N ILE A 15 -0.28 -4.73 3.36
CA ILE A 15 -0.29 -3.26 3.22
C ILE A 15 0.93 -2.64 3.92
N GLY A 16 1.29 -3.13 5.11
CA GLY A 16 2.48 -2.67 5.84
C GLY A 16 3.76 -2.84 5.03
N LEU A 17 3.96 -3.99 4.38
CA LEU A 17 5.14 -4.26 3.54
C LEU A 17 5.17 -3.36 2.29
N ILE A 18 4.01 -3.11 1.68
CA ILE A 18 3.89 -2.19 0.54
C ILE A 18 4.24 -0.75 0.96
N LEU A 19 3.74 -0.29 2.11
CA LEU A 19 4.08 1.04 2.65
C LEU A 19 5.58 1.18 2.93
N ILE A 20 6.22 0.15 3.50
CA ILE A 20 7.68 0.15 3.71
C ILE A 20 8.43 0.31 2.39
N THR A 21 7.98 -0.35 1.33
CA THR A 21 8.62 -0.23 0.00
C THR A 21 8.59 1.20 -0.51
N VAL A 22 7.46 1.90 -0.36
CA VAL A 22 7.32 3.32 -0.75
C VAL A 22 8.15 4.23 0.18
N LEU A 23 8.19 3.94 1.48
CA LEU A 23 9.00 4.69 2.44
C LEU A 23 10.49 4.60 2.12
N ILE A 24 10.99 3.44 1.70
CA ILE A 24 12.40 3.27 1.30
C ILE A 24 12.72 4.13 0.07
N CYS A 25 11.79 4.29 -0.87
CA CYS A 25 11.97 5.17 -2.02
C CYS A 25 12.01 6.66 -1.67
N VAL A 26 11.32 7.08 -0.61
CA VAL A 26 11.23 8.49 -0.18
C VAL A 26 12.28 8.85 0.86
N GLY A 27 12.66 7.91 1.73
CA GLY A 27 13.61 8.12 2.83
C GLY A 27 13.03 8.90 4.03
N SER A 28 11.73 9.22 4.01
CA SER A 28 11.05 9.97 5.07
C SER A 28 9.62 9.45 5.28
N CYS A 29 9.15 9.50 6.53
CA CYS A 29 7.78 9.15 6.90
C CYS A 29 6.80 10.33 6.77
N ASN A 30 7.28 11.52 6.39
CA ASN A 30 6.43 12.70 6.26
C ASN A 30 5.63 12.64 4.95
N LEU A 31 4.31 12.71 5.04
CA LEU A 31 3.41 12.68 3.87
C LEU A 31 3.72 13.79 2.87
N SER A 32 4.16 14.97 3.34
CA SER A 32 4.54 16.08 2.46
C SER A 32 5.78 15.75 1.62
N GLU A 33 6.75 15.06 2.21
CA GLU A 33 7.97 14.61 1.52
C GLU A 33 7.65 13.52 0.50
N ILE A 34 6.70 12.62 0.81
CA ILE A 34 6.21 11.59 -0.12
C ILE A 34 5.61 12.24 -1.37
N VAL A 35 4.79 13.28 -1.21
CA VAL A 35 4.19 14.00 -2.35
C VAL A 35 5.25 14.76 -3.14
N MET A 36 6.24 15.37 -2.47
CA MET A 36 7.32 16.06 -3.17
C MET A 36 8.25 15.10 -3.93
N ALA A 37 8.51 13.91 -3.39
CA ALA A 37 9.28 12.87 -4.08
C ALA A 37 8.57 12.36 -5.36
N GLN A 38 7.24 12.43 -5.40
CA GLN A 38 6.43 12.07 -6.58
C GLN A 38 6.40 13.16 -7.67
N LYS A 39 7.03 14.32 -7.46
CA LYS A 39 6.98 15.46 -8.40
C LYS A 39 7.64 15.16 -9.75
N GLN A 40 8.68 14.33 -9.77
CA GLN A 40 9.43 14.00 -10.99
C GLN A 40 8.82 12.81 -11.74
N ILE A 41 8.45 11.76 -11.01
CA ILE A 41 7.72 10.61 -11.56
C ILE A 41 6.77 10.08 -10.48
N TRP A 42 5.54 9.77 -10.88
CA TRP A 42 4.58 9.16 -9.96
C TRP A 42 5.04 7.75 -9.62
N PHE A 43 5.05 7.38 -8.33
CA PHE A 43 5.42 6.03 -7.89
C PHE A 43 4.55 4.92 -8.49
N GLY A 44 3.36 5.25 -8.99
CA GLY A 44 2.52 4.30 -9.74
C GLY A 44 3.14 3.79 -11.05
N ILE A 45 4.09 4.51 -11.65
CA ILE A 45 4.73 4.11 -12.91
C ILE A 45 5.87 3.10 -12.68
N PRO A 46 6.90 3.39 -11.86
CA PRO A 46 7.97 2.42 -11.60
C PRO A 46 7.51 1.26 -10.69
N LEU A 47 6.51 1.49 -9.82
CA LEU A 47 5.99 0.46 -8.91
C LEU A 47 4.57 0.01 -9.27
N PHE A 48 4.26 -0.09 -10.58
CA PHE A 48 2.93 -0.51 -11.04
C PHE A 48 2.41 -1.83 -10.39
N PRO A 49 3.22 -2.90 -10.25
CA PRO A 49 2.75 -4.12 -9.57
C PRO A 49 2.39 -3.88 -8.10
N VAL A 50 3.12 -2.98 -7.42
CA VAL A 50 2.89 -2.62 -6.03
C VAL A 50 1.62 -1.79 -5.88
N LEU A 51 1.34 -0.91 -6.85
CA LEU A 51 0.08 -0.16 -6.91
C LEU A 51 -1.12 -1.10 -7.04
N VAL A 52 -1.03 -2.13 -7.88
CA VAL A 52 -2.09 -3.14 -8.05
C VAL A 52 -2.29 -3.93 -6.76
N MET A 53 -1.21 -4.40 -6.11
CA MET A 53 -1.30 -5.11 -4.83
C MET A 53 -1.87 -4.22 -3.72
N PHE A 54 -1.50 -2.94 -3.67
CA PHE A 54 -2.04 -1.97 -2.72
C PHE A 54 -3.54 -1.78 -2.94
N PHE A 55 -3.98 -1.59 -4.19
CA PHE A 55 -5.38 -1.42 -4.53
C PHE A 55 -6.23 -2.64 -4.15
N LEU A 56 -5.76 -3.85 -4.46
CA LEU A 56 -6.43 -5.09 -4.07
C LEU A 56 -6.50 -5.27 -2.55
N SER A 57 -5.45 -4.86 -1.83
CA SER A 57 -5.43 -4.94 -0.37
C SER A 57 -6.39 -3.94 0.28
N CYS A 58 -6.47 -2.70 -0.25
CA CYS A 58 -7.48 -1.72 0.18
C CYS A 58 -8.91 -2.19 -0.11
N LEU A 59 -9.13 -2.84 -1.27
CA LEU A 59 -10.44 -3.41 -1.61
C LEU A 59 -10.84 -4.51 -0.60
N ALA A 60 -9.90 -5.39 -0.25
CA ALA A 60 -10.11 -6.45 0.73
C ALA A 60 -10.37 -5.91 2.15
N GLU A 61 -9.67 -4.85 2.55
CA GLU A 61 -9.86 -4.14 3.84
C GLU A 61 -11.29 -3.60 3.98
N THR A 62 -11.84 -3.00 2.91
CA THR A 62 -13.21 -2.49 2.91
C THR A 62 -14.30 -3.57 2.86
N ASN A 63 -13.92 -4.87 2.95
CA ASN A 63 -14.82 -6.02 2.87
C ASN A 63 -15.76 -6.01 1.64
N ARG A 64 -15.40 -5.29 0.57
CA ARG A 64 -16.14 -5.34 -0.68
C ARG A 64 -15.70 -6.59 -1.44
N ALA A 65 -16.66 -7.45 -1.74
CA ALA A 65 -16.48 -8.54 -2.70
C ALA A 65 -15.97 -7.98 -4.04
N PRO A 66 -15.19 -8.77 -4.82
CA PRO A 66 -14.54 -8.32 -6.05
C PRO A 66 -15.51 -7.67 -7.04
#